data_AF-A0A160MC98-F1
#
_entry.id   AF-A0A160MC98-F1
#
_cell.length_a   1.000
_cell.length_b   1.000
_cell.length_c   1.000
_cell.angle_alpha   90.00
_cell.angle_beta   90.00
_cell.angle_gamma   90.00
#
_symmetry.space_group_name_H-M   'P 1'
#
loop_
_entity.id
_entity.type
_entity.pdbx_description
1 polymer ?
#
loop_
_entity_poly.entity_id
_entity_poly.type
_entity_poly.pdbx_seq_one_letter_code
_entity_poly.pdbx_strand_id
1 'polypeptide(L)'
;MNVMDAKIINTQYGLETYLDVVKSVDVRDLHYPTETELFYEITVGIEYFLLKEGSYYDSRKNYFRIRMDSDFGSVTLVETKTESLFAVKNEGERDTTKELVGEWLIKTHAFKQVINELIVQKRMENVQTEGDIQVVLGTIRFLEKLLEIKTEDILSTNVERDLEYVH
;
A
#
# COMPACT_ATOMS: atom_id res chain seq x y z
N MET A 1 -4.26 -22.62 -16.51
CA MET A 1 -4.31 -22.72 -15.04
C MET A 1 -3.43 -21.59 -14.53
N ASN A 2 -3.99 -20.46 -14.10
CA ASN A 2 -3.19 -19.41 -13.45
C ASN A 2 -2.82 -19.95 -12.08
N VAL A 3 -1.55 -20.24 -11.86
CA VAL A 3 -1.04 -20.56 -10.53
C VAL A 3 -1.24 -19.29 -9.71
N MET A 4 -2.05 -19.38 -8.66
CA MET A 4 -2.27 -18.27 -7.72
C MET A 4 -0.95 -18.05 -6.98
N ASP A 5 -0.25 -16.95 -7.29
CA ASP A 5 0.98 -16.62 -6.59
C ASP A 5 0.64 -16.27 -5.14
N ALA A 6 1.39 -16.85 -4.22
CA ALA A 6 1.22 -16.66 -2.79
C ALA A 6 2.56 -16.36 -2.13
N LYS A 7 2.55 -15.48 -1.14
CA LYS A 7 3.69 -15.21 -0.28
C LYS A 7 3.34 -15.59 1.15
N ILE A 8 4.25 -16.30 1.81
CA ILE A 8 4.08 -16.72 3.20
C ILE A 8 5.15 -16.02 4.04
N ILE A 9 4.74 -15.47 5.18
CA ILE A 9 5.63 -14.88 6.18
C ILE A 9 5.39 -15.60 7.51
N ASN A 10 6.48 -15.99 8.17
CA ASN A 10 6.41 -16.51 9.53
C ASN A 10 6.57 -15.38 10.53
N THR A 11 5.66 -15.30 11.49
CA THR A 11 5.69 -14.30 12.56
C THR A 11 5.56 -15.01 13.91
N GLN A 12 5.85 -14.30 15.00
CA GLN A 12 5.63 -14.72 16.37
C GLN A 12 4.15 -15.05 16.65
N TYR A 13 3.23 -14.57 15.82
CA TYR A 13 1.79 -14.82 15.95
C TYR A 13 1.28 -15.97 15.07
N GLY A 14 2.12 -16.51 14.19
CA GLY A 14 1.77 -17.58 13.26
C GLY A 14 2.21 -17.30 11.82
N LEU A 15 1.75 -18.15 10.91
CA LEU A 15 2.04 -18.06 9.49
C LEU A 15 1.00 -17.18 8.80
N GLU A 16 1.44 -16.08 8.21
CA GLU A 16 0.62 -15.19 7.40
C GLU A 16 0.73 -15.59 5.93
N THR A 17 -0.40 -15.87 5.28
CA THR A 17 -0.46 -16.24 3.86
C THR A 17 -1.16 -15.16 3.05
N TYR A 18 -0.44 -14.56 2.12
CA TYR A 18 -0.89 -13.50 1.22
C TYR A 18 -1.11 -14.08 -0.18
N LEU A 19 -2.18 -13.68 -0.85
CA LEU A 19 -2.57 -14.21 -2.17
C LEU A 19 -2.66 -13.09 -3.21
N ASP A 20 -2.12 -13.31 -4.41
CA ASP A 20 -2.26 -12.41 -5.56
C ASP A 20 -3.65 -12.55 -6.18
N VAL A 21 -4.64 -11.90 -5.57
CA VAL A 21 -6.00 -11.78 -6.10
C VAL A 21 -6.52 -10.37 -5.88
N VAL A 22 -7.22 -9.80 -6.86
CA VAL A 22 -7.71 -8.41 -6.80
C VAL A 22 -8.47 -8.11 -5.50
N LYS A 23 -9.30 -9.05 -5.03
CA LYS A 23 -10.08 -8.90 -3.78
C LYS A 23 -9.24 -8.78 -2.50
N SER A 24 -7.98 -9.23 -2.52
CA SER A 24 -7.08 -9.15 -1.37
C SER A 24 -6.44 -7.77 -1.23
N VAL A 25 -6.41 -6.98 -2.30
CA VAL A 25 -5.91 -5.61 -2.28
C VAL A 25 -7.09 -4.65 -2.09
N ASP A 26 -6.98 -3.78 -1.10
CA ASP A 26 -7.98 -2.78 -0.75
C ASP A 26 -7.34 -1.39 -0.84
N VAL A 27 -8.08 -0.38 -1.29
CA VAL A 27 -7.62 1.02 -1.28
C VAL A 27 -8.69 1.84 -0.59
N ARG A 28 -8.31 2.43 0.55
CA ARG A 28 -9.26 3.15 1.42
C ARG A 28 -9.25 4.66 1.22
N ASP A 29 -8.07 5.22 0.94
CA ASP A 29 -7.90 6.67 0.92
C ASP A 29 -6.81 7.08 -0.07
N LEU A 30 -7.00 8.25 -0.66
CA LEU A 30 -6.06 8.88 -1.57
C LEU A 30 -5.98 10.38 -1.25
N HIS A 31 -4.81 10.77 -0.77
CA HIS A 31 -4.49 12.15 -0.45
C HIS A 31 -3.65 12.78 -1.57
N TYR A 32 -3.93 14.05 -1.84
CA TYR A 32 -3.20 14.87 -2.81
C TYR A 32 -2.67 16.14 -2.11
N PRO A 33 -1.57 16.73 -2.61
CA PRO A 33 -0.95 17.87 -1.97
C PRO A 33 -1.90 19.04 -1.75
N THR A 34 -1.82 19.62 -0.56
CA THR A 34 -2.50 20.83 -0.12
C THR A 34 -1.49 21.88 0.31
N GLU A 35 -1.94 23.07 0.75
CA GLU A 35 -1.03 24.12 1.24
C GLU A 35 -0.23 23.68 2.48
N THR A 36 -0.78 22.78 3.30
CA THR A 36 -0.16 22.33 4.55
C THR A 36 0.50 20.96 4.44
N GLU A 37 0.09 20.13 3.47
CA GLU A 37 0.58 18.77 3.28
C GLU A 37 1.06 18.62 1.84
N LEU A 38 2.38 18.67 1.62
CA LEU A 38 2.99 18.74 0.28
C LEU A 38 3.37 17.36 -0.28
N PHE A 39 2.52 16.35 -0.07
CA PHE A 39 2.76 14.97 -0.50
C PHE A 39 1.53 14.33 -1.13
N TYR A 40 1.74 13.29 -1.93
CA TYR A 40 0.70 12.36 -2.33
C TYR A 40 0.77 11.13 -1.42
N GLU A 41 -0.39 10.56 -1.09
CA GLU A 41 -0.43 9.36 -0.26
C GLU A 41 -1.61 8.47 -0.65
N ILE A 42 -1.40 7.16 -0.59
CA ILE A 42 -2.45 6.16 -0.77
C ILE A 42 -2.44 5.19 0.40
N THR A 43 -3.61 4.90 0.95
CA THR A 43 -3.78 3.84 1.96
C THR A 43 -4.12 2.52 1.29
N VAL A 44 -3.21 1.56 1.38
CA VAL A 44 -3.32 0.23 0.78
C VAL A 44 -3.52 -0.81 1.88
N GLY A 45 -4.58 -1.60 1.74
CA GLY A 45 -4.86 -2.78 2.53
C GLY A 45 -4.47 -4.05 1.80
N ILE A 46 -3.97 -5.03 2.55
CA ILE A 46 -3.70 -6.36 2.06
C ILE A 46 -4.35 -7.43 2.95
N GLU A 47 -5.11 -8.31 2.33
CA GLU A 47 -5.73 -9.46 2.97
C GLU A 47 -4.73 -10.61 3.13
N TYR A 48 -4.76 -11.25 4.30
CA TYR A 48 -3.98 -12.43 4.59
C TYR A 48 -4.75 -13.43 5.45
N PHE A 49 -4.38 -14.70 5.33
CA PHE A 49 -4.86 -15.77 6.21
C PHE A 49 -3.82 -16.03 7.29
N LEU A 50 -4.26 -16.13 8.53
CA LEU A 50 -3.39 -16.46 9.67
C LEU A 50 -3.59 -17.94 10.03
N LEU A 51 -2.51 -18.72 9.96
CA LEU A 51 -2.45 -20.08 10.46
C LEU A 51 -1.70 -20.10 11.79
N LYS A 52 -2.40 -20.55 12.85
CA LYS A 52 -1.81 -20.75 14.18
C LYS A 52 -2.33 -22.06 14.77
N GLU A 53 -1.43 -22.82 15.41
CA GLU A 53 -1.76 -24.10 16.06
C GLU A 53 -2.49 -25.10 15.13
N GLY A 54 -2.15 -25.09 13.83
CA GLY A 54 -2.77 -25.97 12.83
C GLY A 54 -4.18 -25.60 12.39
N SER A 55 -4.71 -24.45 12.82
CA SER A 55 -6.04 -23.94 12.42
C SER A 55 -5.93 -22.61 11.66
N TYR A 56 -6.61 -22.53 10.51
CA TYR A 56 -6.77 -21.28 9.77
C TYR A 56 -7.85 -20.42 10.44
N TYR A 57 -7.51 -19.17 10.73
CA TYR A 57 -8.46 -18.16 11.15
C TYR A 57 -9.07 -17.45 9.93
N ASP A 58 -10.18 -16.75 10.16
CA ASP A 58 -10.75 -15.84 9.15
C ASP A 58 -9.69 -14.90 8.58
N SER A 59 -9.88 -14.51 7.32
CA SER A 59 -8.97 -13.57 6.69
C SER A 59 -8.96 -12.24 7.43
N ARG A 60 -7.78 -11.63 7.49
CA ARG A 60 -7.55 -10.33 8.10
C ARG A 60 -7.06 -9.38 7.04
N LYS A 61 -7.38 -8.10 7.18
CA LYS A 61 -6.83 -7.03 6.35
C LYS A 61 -6.03 -6.09 7.22
N ASN A 62 -4.77 -5.88 6.84
CA ASN A 62 -3.94 -4.87 7.46
C ASN A 62 -3.54 -3.83 6.41
N TYR A 63 -3.22 -2.63 6.89
CA TYR A 63 -3.07 -1.44 6.09
C TYR A 63 -1.70 -0.80 6.30
N PHE A 64 -1.26 -0.10 5.27
CA PHE A 64 -0.10 0.77 5.30
C PHE A 64 -0.32 1.87 4.26
N ARG A 65 0.51 2.89 4.29
CA ARG A 65 0.44 4.01 3.35
C ARG A 65 1.70 4.07 2.52
N ILE A 66 1.54 4.36 1.24
CA ILE A 66 2.65 4.69 0.34
C ILE A 66 2.56 6.19 0.11
N ARG A 67 3.58 6.91 0.54
CA ARG A 67 3.70 8.35 0.40
C ARG A 67 4.78 8.69 -0.61
N MET A 68 4.51 9.69 -1.45
CA MET A 68 5.49 10.32 -2.32
C MET A 68 5.48 11.84 -2.09
N ASP A 69 6.64 12.47 -2.15
CA ASP A 69 6.70 13.92 -2.29
C ASP A 69 6.06 14.41 -3.60
N SER A 70 5.81 15.72 -3.67
CA SER A 70 5.10 16.33 -4.80
C SER A 70 5.80 16.18 -6.15
N ASP A 71 7.12 15.94 -6.15
CA ASP A 71 7.95 15.70 -7.34
C ASP A 71 8.23 14.20 -7.60
N PHE A 72 7.72 13.31 -6.76
CA PHE A 72 7.90 11.86 -6.84
C PHE A 72 9.37 11.41 -6.76
N GLY A 73 10.22 12.21 -6.14
CA GLY A 73 11.63 11.93 -5.92
C GLY A 73 11.89 10.97 -4.76
N SER A 74 10.95 10.87 -3.81
CA SER A 74 11.05 9.96 -2.67
C SER A 74 9.78 9.14 -2.47
N VAL A 75 9.97 7.92 -1.95
CA VAL A 75 8.90 7.02 -1.55
C VAL A 75 9.09 6.67 -0.08
N THR A 76 8.03 6.78 0.71
CA THR A 76 8.03 6.42 2.13
C THR A 76 6.87 5.48 2.43
N LEU A 77 7.14 4.44 3.22
CA LEU A 77 6.08 3.62 3.81
C LEU A 77 5.70 4.20 5.15
N VAL A 78 4.41 4.42 5.37
CA VAL A 78 3.90 4.97 6.64
C VAL A 78 2.90 3.99 7.24
N GLU A 79 3.01 3.76 8.54
CA GLU A 79 2.04 2.96 9.28
C GLU A 79 0.68 3.67 9.34
N THR A 80 -0.39 2.88 9.43
CA THR A 80 -1.72 3.38 9.81
C THR A 80 -1.88 3.34 11.33
N LYS A 81 -2.73 4.21 11.89
CA LYS A 81 -3.00 4.24 13.34
C LYS A 81 -3.63 2.93 13.84
N THR A 82 -4.54 2.37 13.04
CA THR A 82 -5.23 1.12 13.31
C THR A 82 -4.99 0.12 12.20
N GLU A 83 -5.10 -1.17 12.51
CA GLU A 83 -4.96 -2.26 11.54
C GLU A 83 -3.63 -2.21 10.76
N SER A 84 -2.56 -1.67 11.37
CA SER A 84 -1.25 -1.51 10.73
C SER A 84 -0.65 -2.85 10.35
N LEU A 85 -0.14 -2.93 9.12
CA LEU A 85 0.63 -4.07 8.61
C LEU A 85 1.94 -4.27 9.38
N PHE A 86 2.49 -3.22 10.00
CA PHE A 86 3.82 -3.23 10.62
C PHE A 86 3.81 -3.14 12.15
N ALA A 87 2.76 -2.61 12.78
CA ALA A 87 2.82 -2.15 14.18
C ALA A 87 3.10 -3.25 15.21
N VAL A 88 2.54 -4.46 15.00
CA VAL A 88 2.69 -5.58 15.95
C VAL A 88 3.94 -6.42 15.71
N LYS A 89 4.71 -6.11 14.67
CA LYS A 89 5.84 -6.93 14.20
C LYS A 89 7.14 -6.55 14.90
N ASN A 90 7.97 -7.55 15.22
CA ASN A 90 9.34 -7.31 15.65
C ASN A 90 10.23 -6.83 14.48
N GLU A 91 11.47 -6.44 14.74
CA GLU A 91 12.38 -5.88 13.72
C GLU A 91 12.54 -6.78 12.49
N GLY A 92 12.87 -8.06 12.67
CA GLY A 92 13.03 -8.99 11.55
C GLY A 92 11.73 -9.27 10.78
N GLU A 93 10.60 -9.29 11.48
CA GLU A 93 9.28 -9.40 10.84
C GLU A 93 8.93 -8.14 10.03
N ARG A 94 9.33 -6.95 10.50
CA ARG A 94 9.14 -5.69 9.79
C ARG A 94 9.95 -5.67 8.51
N ASP A 95 11.21 -6.13 8.55
CA ASP A 95 12.05 -6.26 7.35
C ASP A 95 11.44 -7.23 6.34
N THR A 96 11.01 -8.41 6.81
CA THR A 96 10.33 -9.40 5.95
C THR A 96 9.02 -8.86 5.35
N THR A 97 8.30 -8.03 6.10
CA THR A 97 7.06 -7.38 5.63
C THR A 97 7.35 -6.29 4.62
N LYS A 98 8.45 -5.56 4.78
CA LYS A 98 8.92 -4.59 3.80
C LYS A 98 9.37 -5.26 2.51
N GLU A 99 10.03 -6.42 2.60
CA GLU A 99 10.31 -7.29 1.45
C GLU A 99 9.03 -7.80 0.78
N LEU A 100 8.00 -8.21 1.55
CA LEU A 100 6.69 -8.54 1.00
C LEU A 100 6.13 -7.40 0.16
N VAL A 101 6.20 -6.16 0.65
CA VAL A 101 5.70 -5.00 -0.10
C VAL A 101 6.53 -4.79 -1.36
N GLY A 102 7.85 -4.65 -1.24
CA GLY A 102 8.74 -4.22 -2.32
C GLY A 102 9.10 -5.30 -3.34
N GLU A 103 9.20 -6.56 -2.92
CA GLU A 103 9.61 -7.66 -3.80
C GLU A 103 8.44 -8.42 -4.39
N TRP A 104 7.28 -8.40 -3.73
CA TRP A 104 6.12 -9.19 -4.13
C TRP A 104 4.90 -8.30 -4.43
N LEU A 105 4.32 -7.62 -3.44
CA LEU A 105 3.02 -6.94 -3.55
C LEU A 105 2.96 -5.96 -4.72
N ILE A 106 3.89 -5.00 -4.81
CA ILE A 106 3.87 -3.99 -5.88
C ILE A 106 4.07 -4.60 -7.28
N LYS A 107 4.59 -5.83 -7.35
CA LYS A 107 4.80 -6.56 -8.61
C LYS A 107 3.61 -7.44 -9.00
N THR A 108 2.75 -7.79 -8.05
CA THR A 108 1.57 -8.64 -8.26
C THR A 108 0.63 -8.08 -9.31
N HIS A 109 -0.12 -8.99 -9.94
CA HIS A 109 -1.18 -8.61 -10.87
C HIS A 109 -2.30 -7.87 -10.16
N ALA A 110 -2.72 -8.33 -8.97
CA ALA A 110 -3.79 -7.73 -8.19
C ALA A 110 -3.53 -6.26 -7.87
N PHE A 111 -2.34 -5.94 -7.34
CA PHE A 111 -1.97 -4.56 -7.02
C PHE A 111 -2.02 -3.68 -8.27
N LYS A 112 -1.36 -4.12 -9.36
CA LYS A 112 -1.33 -3.35 -10.61
C LYS A 112 -2.73 -3.15 -11.19
N GLN A 113 -3.59 -4.17 -11.12
CA GLN A 113 -4.96 -4.05 -11.60
C GLN A 113 -5.74 -3.01 -10.79
N VAL A 114 -5.69 -3.07 -9.46
CA VAL A 114 -6.38 -2.09 -8.58
C VAL A 114 -5.91 -0.67 -8.87
N ILE A 115 -4.60 -0.43 -9.01
CA ILE A 115 -4.07 0.90 -9.35
C ILE A 115 -4.53 1.37 -10.74
N ASN A 116 -4.54 0.48 -11.75
CA ASN A 116 -5.04 0.82 -13.08
C ASN A 116 -6.55 1.15 -13.09
N GLU A 117 -7.35 0.42 -12.30
CA GLU A 117 -8.77 0.72 -12.13
C GLU A 117 -8.98 2.10 -11.52
N LEU A 118 -8.18 2.48 -10.51
CA LEU A 118 -8.21 3.83 -9.93
C LEU A 118 -7.83 4.91 -10.96
N ILE A 119 -6.83 4.66 -11.81
CA ILE A 119 -6.46 5.59 -12.90
C ILE A 119 -7.65 5.79 -13.86
N VAL A 120 -8.31 4.70 -14.26
CA VAL A 120 -9.50 4.78 -15.13
C VAL A 120 -10.63 5.55 -14.47
N GLN A 121 -10.90 5.29 -13.19
CA GLN A 121 -11.92 6.02 -12.42
C GLN A 121 -11.60 7.52 -12.36
N LYS A 122 -10.34 7.88 -12.05
CA LYS A 122 -9.89 9.28 -12.02
C LYS A 122 -10.02 9.98 -13.37
N ARG A 123 -9.74 9.29 -14.47
CA ARG A 123 -9.94 9.85 -15.83
C ARG A 123 -11.40 10.08 -16.20
N MET A 124 -12.33 9.43 -15.51
CA MET A 124 -13.77 9.58 -15.72
C MET A 124 -14.41 10.60 -14.78
N GLU A 125 -13.65 11.21 -13.86
CA GLU A 125 -14.18 12.22 -12.94
C GLU A 125 -14.62 13.48 -13.71
N ASN A 126 -15.84 13.94 -13.42
CA ASN A 126 -16.40 15.13 -14.04
C ASN A 126 -15.91 16.40 -13.33
N VAL A 127 -14.74 16.89 -13.73
CA VAL A 127 -14.11 18.11 -13.20
C VAL A 127 -14.70 19.38 -13.82
N GLN A 128 -14.82 20.44 -13.02
CA GLN A 128 -15.46 21.70 -13.45
C GLN A 128 -14.52 22.91 -13.35
N THR A 129 -13.54 22.88 -12.45
CA THR A 129 -12.58 23.98 -12.26
C THR A 129 -11.17 23.59 -12.67
N GLU A 130 -10.33 24.60 -12.97
CA GLU A 130 -8.92 24.38 -13.26
C GLU A 130 -8.18 23.71 -12.09
N GLY A 131 -8.53 24.07 -10.85
CA GLY A 131 -8.01 23.42 -9.65
C GLY A 131 -8.32 21.93 -9.61
N ASP A 132 -9.57 21.54 -9.89
CA ASP A 132 -9.98 20.14 -9.93
C ASP A 132 -9.22 19.36 -11.03
N ILE A 133 -9.03 19.98 -12.20
CA ILE A 133 -8.25 19.40 -13.30
C ILE A 133 -6.82 19.11 -12.85
N GLN A 134 -6.17 20.05 -12.16
CA GLN A 134 -4.80 19.85 -11.68
C GLN A 134 -4.71 18.75 -10.62
N VAL A 135 -5.68 18.68 -9.71
CA VAL A 135 -5.75 17.62 -8.69
C VAL A 135 -5.91 16.24 -9.34
N VAL A 136 -6.83 16.11 -10.30
CA VAL A 136 -7.04 14.84 -11.03
C VAL A 136 -5.80 14.43 -11.83
N LEU A 137 -5.19 15.36 -12.57
CA LEU A 137 -3.97 15.07 -13.33
C LEU A 137 -2.79 14.71 -12.42
N GLY A 138 -2.61 15.43 -11.31
CA GLY A 138 -1.60 15.13 -10.30
C GLY A 138 -1.78 13.74 -9.70
N THR A 139 -3.01 13.41 -9.33
CA THR A 139 -3.38 12.10 -8.80
C THR A 139 -3.13 10.97 -9.80
N ILE A 140 -3.50 11.16 -11.07
CA ILE A 140 -3.23 10.16 -12.12
C ILE A 140 -1.72 9.91 -12.25
N ARG A 141 -0.90 10.97 -12.28
CA ARG A 141 0.57 10.83 -12.32
C ARG A 141 1.12 10.09 -11.12
N PHE A 142 0.60 10.38 -9.92
CA PHE A 142 0.96 9.66 -8.70
C PHE A 142 0.65 8.16 -8.83
N LEU A 143 -0.56 7.80 -9.27
CA LEU A 143 -0.95 6.40 -9.46
C LEU A 143 -0.11 5.70 -10.56
N GLU A 144 0.22 6.40 -11.65
CA GLU A 144 1.14 5.91 -12.68
C GLU A 144 2.54 5.68 -12.10
N LYS A 145 3.01 6.56 -11.20
CA LYS A 145 4.30 6.37 -10.50
C LYS A 145 4.28 5.18 -9.55
N LEU A 146 3.17 4.89 -8.88
CA LEU A 146 3.04 3.68 -8.05
C LEU A 146 3.29 2.39 -8.85
N LEU A 147 2.90 2.37 -10.14
CA LEU A 147 3.15 1.23 -11.04
C LEU A 147 4.62 1.11 -11.49
N GLU A 148 5.39 2.19 -11.35
CA GLU A 148 6.80 2.28 -11.73
C GLU A 148 7.78 2.13 -10.56
N ILE A 149 7.27 2.06 -9.32
CA ILE A 149 8.09 1.89 -8.12
C ILE A 149 8.97 0.65 -8.28
N LYS A 150 10.26 0.82 -8.01
CA LYS A 150 11.21 -0.29 -7.98
C LYS A 150 11.29 -0.87 -6.59
N THR A 151 11.69 -2.14 -6.53
CA THR A 151 11.92 -2.81 -5.25
C THR A 151 12.91 -2.05 -4.38
N GLU A 152 13.96 -1.48 -4.97
CA GLU A 152 15.00 -0.75 -4.27
C GLU A 152 14.48 0.52 -3.58
N ASP A 153 13.48 1.18 -4.17
CA ASP A 153 12.84 2.36 -3.58
C ASP A 153 12.11 1.99 -2.29
N ILE A 154 11.44 0.83 -2.27
CA ILE A 154 10.78 0.31 -1.06
C ILE A 154 11.80 -0.24 -0.06
N LEU A 155 12.82 -0.98 -0.50
CA LEU A 155 13.78 -1.59 0.40
C LEU A 155 14.71 -0.55 1.06
N SER A 156 14.98 0.58 0.40
CA SER A 156 15.83 1.65 0.94
C SER A 156 15.10 2.65 1.85
N THR A 157 13.76 2.72 1.78
CA THR A 157 13.00 3.70 2.57
C THR A 157 12.78 3.28 4.03
N ASN A 158 12.54 4.22 4.94
CA ASN A 158 12.14 3.89 6.30
C ASN A 158 10.64 3.61 6.36
N VAL A 159 10.23 2.74 7.29
CA VAL A 159 8.82 2.62 7.66
C VAL A 159 8.54 3.60 8.79
N GLU A 160 7.93 4.72 8.46
CA GLU A 160 7.59 5.77 9.41
C GLU A 160 6.36 5.38 10.22
N ARG A 161 6.38 5.68 11.52
CA ARG A 161 5.17 5.62 12.34
C ARG A 161 4.35 6.87 12.08
N ASP A 162 3.03 6.73 12.11
CA ASP A 162 2.15 7.87 12.05
C ASP A 162 2.34 8.74 13.31
N LEU A 163 3.02 9.87 13.16
CA LEU A 163 3.33 10.81 14.24
C LEU A 163 2.32 11.96 14.22
N GLU A 164 1.04 11.67 14.38
CA GLU A 164 0.07 12.70 14.72
C GLU A 164 -0.20 12.72 16.23
N TYR A 165 0.38 13.74 16.87
CA TYR A 165 0.11 14.33 18.17
C TYR A 165 -0.56 13.44 19.23
N VAL A 166 0.26 13.01 20.19
CA VAL A 166 -0.20 12.78 21.57
C VAL A 166 -0.81 14.10 22.06
N HIS A 167 -2.15 14.16 22.14
CA HIS A 167 -2.85 15.18 22.91
C HIS A 167 -2.86 14.81 24.40
#